data_AF-A0A1Y2BBB3-F1
#
_entry.id   AF-A0A1Y2BBB3-F1
#
_cell.length_a   1.000
_cell.length_b   1.000
_cell.length_c   1.000
_cell.angle_alpha   90.00
_cell.angle_beta   90.00
_cell.angle_gamma   90.00
#
_symmetry.space_group_name_H-M   'P 1'
#
loop_
_entity.id
_entity.type
_entity.pdbx_description
1 polymer ?
#
loop_
_entity_poly.entity_id
_entity_poly.type
_entity_poly.pdbx_seq_one_letter_code
_entity_poly.pdbx_strand_id
1 'polypeptide(L)'
;MTDSSDRIKSVDDALTSVIGLLETESTLKKTIRESLEPIDDLHRSALAELNKLHSSSYTSHAAICSRTLEIISTAGPHWNNVASLVPEGEYYRYQFALGPPMRNLTTLVALAHFLLHDSLISSTDTAIAMGLPTTLQLTAEDYLQGVIGMVNELPRLSINSVTAQNFTLPTKIASFVNDIFASYSLLNLRNDALRRKFDSLKYDLKRCEDVVYDLTLRGLTRPAV
;
A
#
# COMPACT_ATOMS: atom_id res chain seq x y z
N MET A 1 12.73 -61.68 -4.74
CA MET A 1 12.59 -60.99 -3.44
C MET A 1 13.38 -59.68 -3.36
N THR A 2 14.29 -59.37 -4.30
CA THR A 2 15.09 -58.13 -4.34
C THR A 2 14.31 -56.90 -4.85
N ASP A 3 13.44 -57.07 -5.85
CA ASP A 3 12.69 -55.98 -6.51
C ASP A 3 11.73 -55.18 -5.59
N SER A 4 11.24 -55.78 -4.51
CA SER A 4 10.35 -55.06 -3.57
C SER A 4 11.12 -54.16 -2.61
N SER A 5 12.35 -54.50 -2.26
CA SER A 5 13.18 -53.71 -1.34
C SER A 5 13.71 -52.46 -2.03
N ASP A 6 14.13 -52.58 -3.30
CA ASP A 6 14.63 -51.45 -4.08
C ASP A 6 13.51 -50.44 -4.39
N ARG A 7 12.28 -50.94 -4.65
CA ARG A 7 11.10 -50.09 -4.82
C ARG A 7 10.74 -49.31 -3.54
N ILE A 8 10.75 -49.95 -2.37
CA ILE A 8 10.45 -49.27 -1.10
C ILE A 8 11.51 -48.19 -0.82
N LYS A 9 12.79 -48.52 -1.02
CA LYS A 9 13.88 -47.58 -0.81
C LYS A 9 13.81 -46.38 -1.77
N SER A 10 13.51 -46.61 -3.04
CA SER A 10 13.33 -45.52 -4.01
C SER A 10 12.19 -44.58 -3.63
N VAL A 11 11.09 -45.11 -3.10
CA VAL A 11 9.96 -44.30 -2.63
C VAL A 11 10.34 -43.51 -1.39
N ASP A 12 11.01 -44.16 -0.43
CA ASP A 12 11.45 -43.54 0.83
C ASP A 12 12.46 -42.41 0.58
N ASP A 13 13.48 -42.65 -0.25
CA ASP A 13 14.50 -41.66 -0.60
C ASP A 13 13.87 -40.44 -1.32
N ALA A 14 12.96 -40.70 -2.28
CA ALA A 14 12.29 -39.64 -3.04
C ALA A 14 11.37 -38.79 -2.16
N LEU A 15 10.54 -39.42 -1.31
CA LEU A 15 9.62 -38.70 -0.44
C LEU A 15 10.36 -37.95 0.67
N THR A 16 11.40 -38.55 1.26
CA THR A 16 12.21 -37.90 2.30
C THR A 16 12.87 -36.63 1.77
N SER A 17 13.41 -36.66 0.56
CA SER A 17 14.00 -35.46 -0.07
C SER A 17 12.97 -34.34 -0.26
N VAL A 18 11.78 -34.66 -0.78
CA VAL A 18 10.72 -33.66 -1.01
C VAL A 18 10.15 -33.11 0.30
N ILE A 19 10.01 -33.95 1.34
CA ILE A 19 9.60 -33.51 2.68
C ILE A 19 10.61 -32.52 3.24
N GLY A 20 11.92 -32.81 3.14
CA GLY A 20 12.97 -31.89 3.60
C GLY A 20 12.96 -30.54 2.87
N LEU A 21 12.65 -30.52 1.57
CA LEU A 21 12.47 -29.27 0.81
C LEU A 21 11.27 -28.46 1.32
N LEU A 22 10.16 -29.12 1.63
CA LEU A 22 8.96 -28.47 2.16
C LEU A 22 9.22 -27.85 3.55
N GLU A 23 9.94 -28.56 4.43
CA GLU A 23 10.33 -28.06 5.74
C GLU A 23 11.26 -26.84 5.64
N THR A 24 12.22 -26.89 4.71
CA THR A 24 13.14 -25.77 4.42
C THR A 24 12.36 -24.55 3.93
N GLU A 25 11.42 -24.74 3.00
CA GLU A 25 10.56 -23.67 2.50
C GLU A 25 9.68 -23.08 3.61
N SER A 26 9.09 -23.92 4.45
CA SER A 26 8.25 -23.49 5.59
C SER A 26 9.06 -22.63 6.56
N THR A 27 10.29 -23.06 6.86
CA THR A 27 11.22 -22.32 7.73
C THR A 27 11.57 -20.97 7.11
N LEU A 28 11.91 -20.93 5.82
CA LEU A 28 12.23 -19.67 5.12
C LEU A 28 11.04 -18.72 5.08
N LYS A 29 9.82 -19.20 4.83
CA LYS A 29 8.59 -18.39 4.89
C LYS A 29 8.37 -17.78 6.28
N LYS A 30 8.74 -18.49 7.35
CA LYS A 30 8.67 -17.96 8.71
C LYS A 30 9.73 -16.87 8.92
N THR A 31 10.98 -17.13 8.56
CA THR A 31 12.08 -16.16 8.68
C THR A 31 11.82 -14.89 7.89
N ILE A 32 11.27 -14.99 6.67
CA ILE A 32 10.90 -13.81 5.87
C ILE A 32 9.84 -12.97 6.60
N ARG A 33 8.78 -13.59 7.16
CA ARG A 33 7.75 -12.86 7.92
C ARG A 33 8.33 -12.16 9.14
N GLU A 34 9.18 -12.84 9.91
CA GLU A 34 9.84 -12.26 11.09
C GLU A 34 10.74 -11.07 10.68
N SER A 35 11.45 -11.18 9.55
CA SER A 35 12.28 -10.07 9.05
C SER A 35 11.50 -8.83 8.59
N LEU A 36 10.18 -8.95 8.40
CA LEU A 36 9.29 -7.84 8.05
C LEU A 36 8.79 -7.06 9.28
N GLU A 37 8.92 -7.59 10.50
CA GLU A 37 8.45 -6.91 11.72
C GLU A 37 8.97 -5.47 11.86
N PRO A 38 10.27 -5.17 11.61
CA PRO A 38 10.76 -3.79 11.67
C PRO A 38 10.10 -2.85 10.65
N ILE A 39 9.68 -3.37 9.48
CA ILE A 39 8.97 -2.59 8.47
C ILE A 39 7.52 -2.34 8.92
N ASP A 40 6.89 -3.32 9.55
CA ASP A 40 5.55 -3.16 10.14
C ASP A 40 5.57 -2.16 11.31
N ASP A 41 6.63 -2.17 12.13
CA ASP A 41 6.84 -1.21 13.21
C ASP A 41 7.02 0.22 12.67
N LEU A 42 7.88 0.36 11.66
CA LEU A 42 8.08 1.61 10.94
C LEU A 42 6.77 2.12 10.34
N HIS A 43 5.99 1.24 9.71
CA HIS A 43 4.69 1.59 9.15
C HIS A 43 3.74 2.12 10.25
N ARG A 44 3.69 1.48 11.42
CA ARG A 44 2.87 1.95 12.55
C ARG A 44 3.31 3.34 13.03
N SER A 45 4.60 3.61 13.09
CA SER A 45 5.13 4.94 13.42
C SER A 45 4.77 5.99 12.37
N ALA A 46 4.96 5.68 11.08
CA ALA A 46 4.62 6.57 9.97
C ALA A 46 3.11 6.86 9.91
N LEU A 47 2.27 5.83 10.11
CA LEU A 47 0.82 5.95 10.18
C LEU A 47 0.37 6.79 11.38
N ALA A 48 1.02 6.64 12.54
CA ALA A 48 0.72 7.47 13.71
C ALA A 48 1.06 8.95 13.46
N GLU A 49 2.16 9.24 12.76
CA GLU A 49 2.49 10.60 12.33
C GLU A 49 1.43 11.14 11.36
N LEU A 50 1.12 10.39 10.30
CA LEU A 50 0.20 10.82 9.24
C LEU A 50 -1.23 11.03 9.76
N ASN A 51 -1.69 10.21 10.72
CA ASN A 51 -3.01 10.36 11.34
C ASN A 51 -3.22 11.71 12.04
N LYS A 52 -2.14 12.44 12.37
CA LYS A 52 -2.24 13.80 12.92
C LYS A 52 -2.93 14.78 11.97
N LEU A 53 -2.93 14.52 10.66
CA LEU A 53 -3.68 15.29 9.65
C LEU A 53 -5.16 15.45 10.01
N HIS A 54 -5.75 14.48 10.73
CA HIS A 54 -7.16 14.49 11.08
C HIS A 54 -7.52 15.40 12.25
N SER A 55 -6.53 15.92 12.99
CA SER A 55 -6.74 16.72 14.20
C SER A 55 -5.90 18.00 14.27
N SER A 56 -4.89 18.12 13.40
CA SER A 56 -3.99 19.27 13.35
C SER A 56 -4.52 20.38 12.46
N SER A 57 -4.00 21.59 12.65
CA SER A 57 -4.21 22.68 11.70
C SER A 57 -3.69 22.32 10.31
N TYR A 58 -4.38 22.78 9.26
CA TYR A 58 -3.98 22.58 7.87
C TYR A 58 -2.59 23.17 7.56
N THR A 59 -2.16 24.18 8.33
CA THR A 59 -0.81 24.77 8.24
C THR A 59 0.30 23.78 8.59
N SER A 60 0.00 22.76 9.39
CA SER A 60 0.96 21.73 9.80
C SER A 60 0.97 20.52 8.86
N HIS A 61 0.04 20.43 7.89
CA HIS A 61 -0.09 19.25 7.02
C HIS A 61 1.19 18.94 6.24
N ALA A 62 1.83 19.97 5.67
CA ALA A 62 3.07 19.78 4.92
C ALA A 62 4.18 19.20 5.82
N ALA A 63 4.36 19.73 7.03
CA ALA A 63 5.36 19.24 7.97
C ALA A 63 5.07 17.79 8.42
N ILE A 64 3.81 17.45 8.67
CA ILE A 64 3.37 16.08 8.99
C ILE A 64 3.72 15.13 7.83
N CYS A 65 3.37 15.51 6.59
CA CYS A 65 3.64 14.69 5.41
C CYS A 65 5.14 14.48 5.17
N SER A 66 5.94 15.55 5.26
CA SER A 66 7.40 15.45 5.14
C SER A 66 7.98 14.52 6.20
N ARG A 67 7.53 14.64 7.46
CA ARG A 67 8.00 13.77 8.55
C ARG A 67 7.58 12.31 8.35
N THR A 68 6.38 12.06 7.84
CA THR A 68 5.95 10.70 7.47
C THR A 68 6.88 10.11 6.41
N LEU A 69 7.24 10.88 5.37
CA LEU A 69 8.15 10.42 4.32
C LEU A 69 9.58 10.22 4.84
N GLU A 70 10.06 11.07 5.75
CA GLU A 70 11.34 10.90 6.43
C GLU A 70 11.39 9.59 7.21
N ILE A 71 10.33 9.25 7.97
CA ILE A 71 10.24 7.96 8.67
C ILE A 71 10.31 6.80 7.65
N ILE A 72 9.53 6.86 6.57
CA ILE A 72 9.49 5.80 5.55
C ILE A 72 10.82 5.62 4.83
N SER A 73 11.57 6.71 4.61
CA SER A 73 12.90 6.64 3.98
C SER A 73 13.91 5.80 4.75
N THR A 74 13.68 5.57 6.06
CA THR A 74 14.54 4.73 6.90
C THR A 74 14.29 3.22 6.73
N ALA A 75 13.33 2.81 5.90
CA ALA A 75 13.01 1.39 5.68
C ALA A 75 14.05 0.63 4.84
N GLY A 76 14.92 1.33 4.09
CA GLY A 76 15.86 0.72 3.14
C GLY A 76 16.74 -0.40 3.72
N PRO A 77 17.39 -0.23 4.89
CA PRO A 77 18.16 -1.31 5.52
C PRO A 77 17.33 -2.56 5.84
N HIS A 78 16.06 -2.39 6.24
CA HIS A 78 15.17 -3.50 6.52
C HIS A 78 14.77 -4.24 5.23
N TRP A 79 14.51 -3.50 4.15
CA TRP A 79 14.25 -4.11 2.85
C TRP A 79 15.46 -4.87 2.31
N ASN A 80 16.67 -4.36 2.50
CA ASN A 80 17.91 -5.08 2.13
C ASN A 80 18.07 -6.40 2.90
N ASN A 81 17.73 -6.41 4.19
CA ASN A 81 17.73 -7.64 4.98
C ASN A 81 16.74 -8.67 4.43
N VAL A 82 15.49 -8.25 4.16
CA VAL A 82 14.46 -9.11 3.56
C VAL A 82 14.91 -9.61 2.18
N ALA A 83 15.47 -8.75 1.34
CA ALA A 83 15.94 -9.08 0.02
C ALA A 83 17.04 -10.16 0.04
N SER A 84 17.92 -10.15 1.05
CA SER A 84 18.97 -11.17 1.20
C SER A 84 18.44 -12.57 1.51
N LEU A 85 17.20 -12.67 2.02
CA LEU A 85 16.55 -13.94 2.33
C LEU A 85 15.76 -14.53 1.15
N VAL A 86 15.33 -13.67 0.21
CA VAL A 86 14.53 -14.11 -0.94
C VAL A 86 15.48 -14.68 -2.01
N PRO A 87 15.33 -15.96 -2.40
CA PRO A 87 16.16 -16.54 -3.45
C PRO A 87 15.98 -15.81 -4.79
N GLU A 88 17.06 -15.72 -5.56
CA GLU A 88 17.04 -15.07 -6.87
C GLU A 88 16.00 -15.73 -7.79
N GLY A 89 15.16 -14.91 -8.42
CA GLY A 89 14.06 -15.39 -9.28
C GLY A 89 12.82 -15.93 -8.55
N GLU A 90 12.84 -16.03 -7.21
CA GLU A 90 11.71 -16.57 -6.45
C GLU A 90 10.80 -15.51 -5.80
N TYR A 91 10.92 -14.23 -6.19
CA TYR A 91 10.11 -13.12 -5.63
C TYR A 91 8.61 -13.47 -5.53
N TYR A 92 8.01 -13.96 -6.62
CA TYR A 92 6.57 -14.25 -6.68
C TYR A 92 6.14 -15.39 -5.75
N ARG A 93 7.06 -16.30 -5.37
CA ARG A 93 6.79 -17.36 -4.39
C ARG A 93 6.55 -16.78 -2.99
N TYR A 94 7.18 -15.65 -2.69
CA TYR A 94 7.14 -14.98 -1.38
C TYR A 94 6.32 -13.68 -1.39
N GLN A 95 5.74 -13.29 -2.53
CA GLN A 95 4.93 -12.07 -2.68
C GLN A 95 3.79 -11.99 -1.65
N PHE A 96 3.20 -13.13 -1.25
CA PHE A 96 2.14 -13.14 -0.25
C PHE A 96 2.54 -12.48 1.09
N ALA A 97 3.83 -12.50 1.44
CA ALA A 97 4.37 -11.87 2.64
C ALA A 97 4.84 -10.43 2.37
N LEU A 98 5.42 -10.18 1.18
CA LEU A 98 6.01 -8.89 0.81
C LEU A 98 4.96 -7.84 0.39
N GLY A 99 3.88 -8.26 -0.25
CA GLY A 99 2.83 -7.37 -0.77
C GLY A 99 2.10 -6.55 0.30
N PRO A 100 1.63 -7.14 1.43
CA PRO A 100 0.98 -6.36 2.50
C PRO A 100 1.76 -5.13 3.01
N PRO A 101 3.03 -5.25 3.45
CA PRO A 101 3.80 -4.09 3.91
C PRO A 101 4.05 -3.07 2.79
N MET A 102 4.29 -3.52 1.55
CA MET A 102 4.43 -2.62 0.40
C MET A 102 3.16 -1.81 0.11
N ARG A 103 1.98 -2.44 0.17
CA ARG A 103 0.67 -1.77 0.01
C ARG A 103 0.42 -0.73 1.10
N ASN A 104 0.74 -1.09 2.34
CA ASN A 104 0.57 -0.23 3.50
C ASN A 104 1.46 1.03 3.39
N LEU A 105 2.74 0.86 3.07
CA LEU A 105 3.64 2.00 2.87
C LEU A 105 3.25 2.83 1.65
N THR A 106 2.85 2.20 0.54
CA THR A 106 2.35 2.90 -0.65
C THR A 106 1.17 3.82 -0.31
N THR A 107 0.25 3.36 0.54
CA THR A 107 -0.89 4.15 1.01
C THR A 107 -0.42 5.45 1.68
N LEU A 108 0.55 5.36 2.59
CA LEU A 108 1.07 6.53 3.31
C LEU A 108 1.86 7.47 2.39
N VAL A 109 2.72 6.91 1.54
CA VAL A 109 3.55 7.69 0.60
C VAL A 109 2.66 8.45 -0.38
N ALA A 110 1.66 7.79 -0.97
CA ALA A 110 0.75 8.41 -1.93
C ALA A 110 -0.09 9.52 -1.29
N LEU A 111 -0.60 9.29 -0.07
CA LEU A 111 -1.37 10.30 0.66
C LEU A 111 -0.51 11.53 1.01
N ALA A 112 0.70 11.31 1.53
CA ALA A 112 1.64 12.38 1.85
C ALA A 112 2.04 13.16 0.59
N HIS A 113 2.32 12.47 -0.52
CA HIS A 113 2.70 13.09 -1.78
C HIS A 113 1.57 13.96 -2.36
N PHE A 114 0.32 13.49 -2.33
CA PHE A 114 -0.82 14.29 -2.77
C PHE A 114 -0.97 15.58 -1.97
N LEU A 115 -0.82 15.54 -0.64
CA LEU A 115 -0.92 16.74 0.18
C LEU A 115 0.23 17.73 -0.02
N LEU A 116 1.40 17.25 -0.46
CA LEU A 116 2.56 18.08 -0.74
C LEU A 116 2.58 18.64 -2.18
N HIS A 117 2.08 17.87 -3.15
CA HIS A 117 2.33 18.12 -4.58
C HIS A 117 1.06 18.11 -5.45
N ASP A 118 -0.12 17.90 -4.87
CA ASP A 118 -1.42 17.88 -5.57
C ASP A 118 -1.42 16.92 -6.78
N SER A 119 -0.73 15.79 -6.64
CA SER A 119 -0.53 14.80 -7.70
C SER A 119 -0.39 13.39 -7.15
N LEU A 120 -0.50 12.39 -8.02
CA LEU A 120 -0.30 10.98 -7.68
C LEU A 120 1.17 10.60 -7.93
N ILE A 121 1.86 10.12 -6.90
CA ILE A 121 3.23 9.62 -7.02
C ILE A 121 3.29 8.38 -7.91
N SER A 122 4.31 8.26 -8.78
CA SER A 122 4.48 7.10 -9.64
C SER A 122 4.86 5.84 -8.84
N SER A 123 4.62 4.65 -9.41
CA SER A 123 5.04 3.38 -8.79
C SER A 123 6.56 3.32 -8.58
N THR A 124 7.34 3.83 -9.54
CA THR A 124 8.80 3.88 -9.45
C THR A 124 9.26 4.80 -8.33
N ASP A 125 8.71 6.01 -8.24
CA ASP A 125 9.09 6.96 -7.19
C ASP A 125 8.64 6.49 -5.80
N THR A 126 7.53 5.76 -5.73
CA THR A 126 7.08 5.12 -4.49
C THR A 126 8.09 4.08 -4.02
N ALA A 127 8.57 3.22 -4.91
CA ALA A 127 9.59 2.22 -4.60
C ALA A 127 10.89 2.86 -4.10
N ILE A 128 11.30 3.97 -4.73
CA ILE A 128 12.47 4.77 -4.31
C ILE A 128 12.24 5.38 -2.93
N ALA A 129 11.08 5.99 -2.68
CA ALA A 129 10.75 6.62 -1.40
C ALA A 129 10.75 5.62 -0.22
N MET A 130 10.36 4.37 -0.48
CA MET A 130 10.40 3.28 0.51
C MET A 130 11.79 2.64 0.67
N GLY A 131 12.76 2.98 -0.20
CA GLY A 131 14.09 2.38 -0.19
C GLY A 131 14.12 0.92 -0.63
N LEU A 132 13.25 0.51 -1.57
CA LEU A 132 13.25 -0.85 -2.09
C LEU A 132 14.53 -1.14 -2.91
N PRO A 133 15.22 -2.26 -2.66
CA PRO A 133 16.32 -2.69 -3.51
C PRO A 133 15.81 -3.20 -4.86
N THR A 134 16.68 -3.25 -5.87
CA THR A 134 16.34 -3.70 -7.23
C THR A 134 15.86 -5.16 -7.31
N THR A 135 16.19 -5.98 -6.31
CA THR A 135 15.77 -7.37 -6.19
C THR A 135 14.34 -7.54 -5.67
N LEU A 136 13.76 -6.49 -5.06
CA LEU A 136 12.37 -6.47 -4.62
C LEU A 136 11.57 -5.53 -5.50
N GLN A 137 10.47 -6.04 -6.05
CA GLN A 137 9.60 -5.27 -6.92
C GLN A 137 8.36 -4.81 -6.16
N LEU A 138 8.00 -3.53 -6.30
CA LEU A 138 6.63 -3.08 -6.05
C LEU A 138 5.78 -3.48 -7.26
N THR A 139 4.93 -4.50 -7.11
CA THR A 139 4.10 -4.94 -8.24
C THR A 139 3.05 -3.89 -8.58
N ALA A 140 2.58 -3.90 -9.83
CA ALA A 140 1.49 -3.02 -10.25
C ALA A 140 0.22 -3.26 -9.42
N GLU A 141 -0.06 -4.51 -9.06
CA GLU A 141 -1.21 -4.86 -8.23
C GLU A 141 -1.09 -4.29 -6.81
N ASP A 142 0.08 -4.43 -6.18
CA ASP A 142 0.34 -3.89 -4.85
C ASP A 142 0.29 -2.35 -4.86
N TYR A 143 0.85 -1.70 -5.88
CA TYR A 143 0.75 -0.25 -6.03
C TYR A 143 -0.72 0.20 -6.16
N LEU A 144 -1.50 -0.42 -7.06
CA LEU A 144 -2.91 -0.07 -7.26
C LEU A 144 -3.75 -0.30 -6.01
N GLN A 145 -3.47 -1.35 -5.24
CA GLN A 145 -4.13 -1.59 -3.96
C GLN A 145 -3.72 -0.56 -2.88
N GLY A 146 -2.48 -0.10 -2.88
CA GLY A 146 -2.02 0.97 -1.99
C GLY A 146 -2.69 2.31 -2.30
N VAL A 147 -2.84 2.65 -3.58
CA VAL A 147 -3.58 3.85 -4.01
C VAL A 147 -5.06 3.78 -3.63
N ILE A 148 -5.70 2.60 -3.72
CA ILE A 148 -7.05 2.40 -3.16
C ILE A 148 -7.07 2.71 -1.66
N GLY A 149 -6.08 2.21 -0.91
CA GLY A 149 -5.94 2.49 0.52
C GLY A 149 -5.87 3.99 0.83
N MET A 150 -5.15 4.76 0.01
CA MET A 150 -5.11 6.22 0.12
C MET A 150 -6.50 6.83 -0.10
N VAL A 151 -7.20 6.42 -1.16
CA VAL A 151 -8.54 6.94 -1.47
C VAL A 151 -9.53 6.65 -0.33
N ASN A 152 -9.42 5.51 0.34
CA ASN A 152 -10.30 5.18 1.46
C ASN A 152 -10.14 6.13 2.67
N GLU A 153 -8.98 6.78 2.84
CA GLU A 153 -8.75 7.76 3.93
C GLU A 153 -9.18 9.19 3.56
N LEU A 154 -9.27 9.51 2.27
CA LEU A 154 -9.56 10.87 1.80
C LEU A 154 -10.95 11.41 2.21
N PRO A 155 -12.06 10.64 2.21
CA PRO A 155 -13.35 11.13 2.68
C PRO A 155 -13.31 11.61 4.14
N ARG A 156 -12.58 10.90 5.00
CA ARG A 156 -12.40 11.28 6.40
C ARG A 156 -11.59 12.58 6.52
N LEU A 157 -10.50 12.69 5.75
CA LEU A 157 -9.70 13.92 5.72
C LEU A 157 -10.51 15.12 5.20
N SER A 158 -11.34 14.90 4.17
CA SER A 158 -12.23 15.91 3.59
C SER A 158 -13.16 16.49 4.65
N ILE A 159 -13.89 15.65 5.40
CA ILE A 159 -14.78 16.08 6.48
C ILE A 159 -14.03 16.84 7.58
N ASN A 160 -12.87 16.33 8.01
CA ASN A 160 -12.08 16.96 9.06
C ASN A 160 -11.51 18.31 8.62
N SER A 161 -11.18 18.46 7.34
CA SER A 161 -10.70 19.72 6.79
C SER A 161 -11.78 20.81 6.80
N VAL A 162 -13.05 20.45 6.53
CA VAL A 162 -14.20 21.36 6.70
C VAL A 162 -14.34 21.79 8.15
N THR A 163 -14.20 20.84 9.08
CA THR A 163 -14.25 21.12 10.53
C THR A 163 -13.12 22.08 10.96
N ALA A 164 -11.95 21.96 10.33
CA ALA A 164 -10.81 22.85 10.52
C ALA A 164 -10.87 24.15 9.68
N GLN A 165 -12.04 24.48 9.09
CA GLN A 165 -12.28 25.66 8.25
C GLN A 165 -11.42 25.76 6.98
N ASN A 166 -10.83 24.64 6.54
CA ASN A 166 -10.17 24.55 5.23
C ASN A 166 -11.18 24.05 4.20
N PHE A 167 -11.86 24.98 3.53
CA PHE A 167 -12.87 24.66 2.51
C PHE A 167 -12.28 24.38 1.11
N THR A 168 -10.98 24.61 0.92
CA THR A 168 -10.31 24.37 -0.37
C THR A 168 -9.93 22.90 -0.55
N LEU A 169 -9.45 22.25 0.53
CA LEU A 169 -8.99 20.87 0.49
C LEU A 169 -10.08 19.85 0.09
N PRO A 170 -11.35 19.94 0.57
CA PRO A 170 -12.42 19.06 0.13
C PRO A 170 -12.63 19.03 -1.38
N THR A 171 -12.57 20.20 -2.03
CA THR A 171 -12.73 20.31 -3.49
C THR A 171 -11.57 19.64 -4.23
N LYS A 172 -10.33 19.82 -3.76
CA LYS A 172 -9.15 19.12 -4.30
C LYS A 172 -9.28 17.61 -4.16
N ILE A 173 -9.68 17.16 -2.97
CA ILE A 173 -9.89 15.74 -2.68
C ILE A 173 -10.95 15.15 -3.61
N ALA A 174 -12.10 15.80 -3.78
CA ALA A 174 -13.17 15.29 -4.63
C ALA A 174 -12.73 15.17 -6.10
N SER A 175 -12.06 16.19 -6.63
CA SER A 175 -11.49 16.13 -7.99
C SER A 175 -10.50 14.98 -8.14
N PHE A 176 -9.57 14.85 -7.19
CA PHE A 176 -8.53 13.83 -7.25
C PHE A 176 -9.09 12.41 -7.16
N VAL A 177 -10.06 12.18 -6.27
CA VAL A 177 -10.75 10.88 -6.15
C VAL A 177 -11.53 10.55 -7.42
N ASN A 178 -12.17 11.54 -8.05
CA ASN A 178 -12.86 11.35 -9.33
C ASN A 178 -11.88 10.96 -10.45
N ASP A 179 -10.73 11.63 -10.55
CA ASP A 179 -9.72 11.33 -11.57
C ASP A 179 -9.12 9.92 -11.40
N ILE A 180 -8.87 9.50 -10.15
CA ILE A 180 -8.46 8.12 -9.84
C ILE A 180 -9.56 7.14 -10.21
N PHE A 181 -10.81 7.40 -9.82
CA PHE A 181 -11.94 6.51 -10.11
C PHE A 181 -12.14 6.33 -11.62
N ALA A 182 -12.07 7.41 -12.39
CA ALA A 182 -12.15 7.39 -13.84
C ALA A 182 -11.00 6.57 -14.45
N SER A 183 -9.77 6.78 -13.97
CA SER A 183 -8.58 6.05 -14.44
C SER A 183 -8.69 4.55 -14.15
N TYR A 184 -9.15 4.16 -12.96
CA TYR A 184 -9.36 2.76 -12.60
C TYR A 184 -10.49 2.11 -13.38
N SER A 185 -11.51 2.88 -13.79
CA SER A 185 -12.61 2.37 -14.62
C SER A 185 -12.15 1.96 -16.02
N LEU A 186 -11.01 2.46 -16.50
CA LEU A 186 -10.39 2.04 -17.76
C LEU A 186 -9.65 0.70 -17.64
N LEU A 187 -9.37 0.24 -16.42
CA LEU A 187 -8.68 -1.03 -16.20
C LEU A 187 -9.63 -2.19 -16.42
N ASN A 188 -9.26 -3.10 -17.32
CA ASN A 188 -9.98 -4.35 -17.52
C ASN A 188 -9.60 -5.38 -16.45
N LEU A 189 -10.02 -5.10 -15.21
CA LEU A 189 -9.76 -5.96 -14.06
C LEU A 189 -10.58 -7.26 -14.15
N ARG A 190 -9.93 -8.39 -13.87
CA ARG A 190 -10.62 -9.68 -13.70
C ARG A 190 -11.37 -9.67 -12.36
N ASN A 191 -12.28 -10.64 -12.15
CA ASN A 191 -13.02 -10.78 -10.88
C ASN A 191 -12.12 -11.28 -9.74
N ASP A 192 -11.18 -10.45 -9.30
CA ASP A 192 -10.17 -10.74 -8.27
C ASP A 192 -10.30 -9.81 -7.04
N ALA A 193 -9.33 -9.87 -6.13
CA ALA A 193 -9.32 -9.05 -4.93
C ALA A 193 -9.20 -7.55 -5.24
N LEU A 194 -8.44 -7.18 -6.28
CA LEU A 194 -8.27 -5.80 -6.71
C LEU A 194 -9.59 -5.23 -7.24
N ARG A 195 -10.34 -6.01 -8.05
CA ARG A 195 -11.67 -5.61 -8.53
C ARG A 195 -12.63 -5.29 -7.38
N ARG A 196 -12.72 -6.15 -6.37
CA ARG A 196 -13.60 -5.94 -5.20
C ARG A 196 -13.24 -4.67 -4.43
N LYS A 197 -11.94 -4.39 -4.28
CA LYS A 197 -11.44 -3.16 -3.65
C LYS A 197 -11.71 -1.92 -4.52
N PHE A 198 -11.59 -2.03 -5.83
CA PHE A 198 -11.95 -0.95 -6.75
C PHE A 198 -13.46 -0.63 -6.69
N ASP A 199 -14.32 -1.65 -6.71
CA ASP A 199 -15.77 -1.45 -6.69
C ASP A 199 -16.26 -0.74 -5.41
N SER A 200 -15.47 -0.72 -4.33
CA SER A 200 -15.79 0.06 -3.12
C SER A 200 -15.50 1.56 -3.27
N LEU A 201 -14.64 1.97 -4.20
CA LEU A 201 -14.27 3.38 -4.38
C LEU A 201 -15.45 4.28 -4.74
N LYS A 202 -16.50 3.74 -5.35
CA LYS A 202 -17.73 4.51 -5.67
C LYS A 202 -18.38 5.11 -4.41
N TYR A 203 -18.24 4.44 -3.26
CA TYR A 203 -18.78 4.95 -2.00
C TYR A 203 -17.91 6.07 -1.45
N ASP A 204 -16.58 5.97 -1.56
CA ASP A 204 -15.67 7.03 -1.15
C ASP A 204 -15.81 8.27 -2.04
N LEU A 205 -15.93 8.08 -3.35
CA LEU A 205 -16.24 9.14 -4.32
C LEU A 205 -17.54 9.87 -3.93
N LYS A 206 -18.62 9.11 -3.72
CA LYS A 206 -19.90 9.68 -3.33
C LYS A 206 -19.81 10.51 -2.04
N ARG A 207 -19.08 10.01 -1.03
CA ARG A 207 -18.86 10.74 0.22
C ARG A 207 -18.09 12.05 0.01
N CYS A 208 -17.08 12.06 -0.86
CA CYS A 208 -16.35 13.28 -1.20
C CYS A 208 -17.24 14.29 -1.94
N GLU A 209 -18.06 13.82 -2.89
CA GLU A 209 -19.02 14.65 -3.61
C GLU A 209 -20.07 15.28 -2.67
N ASP A 210 -20.58 14.50 -1.72
CA ASP A 210 -21.56 14.99 -0.73
C ASP A 210 -20.98 16.13 0.12
N VAL A 211 -19.71 16.03 0.53
CA VAL A 211 -19.02 17.12 1.26
C VAL A 211 -18.93 18.38 0.40
N VAL A 212 -18.54 18.27 -0.87
CA VAL A 212 -18.43 19.43 -1.77
C VAL A 212 -19.81 20.03 -2.09
N TYR A 213 -20.83 19.20 -2.25
CA TYR A 213 -22.21 19.64 -2.41
C TYR A 213 -22.66 20.47 -1.21
N ASP A 214 -22.41 19.99 0.01
CA ASP A 214 -22.74 20.68 1.25
C ASP A 214 -22.06 22.06 1.37
N LEU A 215 -20.79 22.16 0.96
CA LEU A 215 -20.06 23.42 0.95
C LEU A 215 -20.61 24.40 -0.08
N THR A 216 -20.95 23.91 -1.27
CA THR A 216 -21.49 24.70 -2.37
C THR A 216 -22.86 25.27 -2.02
N LEU A 217 -23.74 24.44 -1.43
CA LEU A 217 -25.07 24.85 -0.99
C LEU A 217 -25.02 25.98 0.06
N ARG A 218 -23.97 26.00 0.89
CA ARG A 218 -23.75 27.01 1.94
C ARG A 218 -22.94 28.23 1.46
N GLY A 219 -22.54 28.27 0.18
CA GLY A 219 -21.72 29.34 -0.38
C GLY A 219 -20.30 29.41 0.18
N LEU A 220 -19.79 28.32 0.78
CA LEU A 220 -18.45 28.24 1.37
C LEU A 220 -17.38 27.89 0.32
N THR A 221 -17.80 27.33 -0.81
CA THR A 221 -16.97 27.08 -1.98
C THR A 221 -17.70 27.56 -3.22
N ARG A 222 -16.95 27.97 -4.25
CA ARG A 222 -17.51 28.23 -5.57
C ARG A 222 -17.41 26.95 -6.39
N PRO A 223 -18.45 26.58 -7.16
CA PRO A 223 -18.32 25.50 -8.13
C PRO A 223 -17.19 25.86 -9.10
N ALA A 224 -16.33 24.89 -9.41
CA ALA A 224 -15.41 25.02 -10.53
C ALA A 224 -16.29 25.09 -11.80
N VAL A 225 -16.40 26.29 -12.35
CA VAL A 225 -16.99 26.53 -13.67
C VAL A 225 -16.00 26.07 -14.73
#